data_AF-A0A953SHH8-F1
#
_entry.id   AF-A0A953SHH8-F1
#
_cell.length_a   1.000
_cell.length_b   1.000
_cell.length_c   1.000
_cell.angle_alpha   90.00
_cell.angle_beta   90.00
_cell.angle_gamma   90.00
#
_symmetry.space_group_name_H-M   'P 1'
#
loop_
_entity.id
_entity.type
_entity.pdbx_description
1 polymer ?
#
loop_
_entity_poly.entity_id
_entity_poly.type
_entity_poly.pdbx_seq_one_letter_code
_entity_poly.pdbx_strand_id
1 'polypeptide(L)'
;MPQQAYRYVLCRPVPFPEVMSTFDLALIAVQSLHGDERTRLDARFASDAGKRTLAIDAGTPVGQALNQIFTGFARREFGDHAFRVERVDRVPAAAEPAGAPG
;
A
#
# COMPACT_ATOMS: atom_id res chain seq x y z
N MET A 1 -20.04 6.14 -5.16
CA MET A 1 -19.42 5.81 -3.85
C MET A 1 -18.09 6.56 -3.78
N PRO A 2 -17.79 7.30 -2.71
CA PRO A 2 -16.52 8.03 -2.61
C PRO A 2 -15.37 7.01 -2.59
N GLN A 3 -14.42 7.18 -3.50
CA GLN A 3 -13.19 6.40 -3.56
C GLN A 3 -12.44 6.56 -2.24
N GLN A 4 -12.12 5.44 -1.59
CA GLN A 4 -11.44 5.43 -0.30
C GLN A 4 -10.05 4.87 -0.50
N ALA A 5 -9.06 5.75 -0.65
CA ALA A 5 -7.66 5.34 -0.65
C ALA A 5 -6.98 5.81 0.63
N TYR A 6 -5.98 5.06 1.07
CA TYR A 6 -5.20 5.35 2.27
C TYR A 6 -3.73 5.50 1.90
N ARG A 7 -3.14 6.65 2.21
CA ARG A 7 -1.71 6.95 2.02
C ARG A 7 -0.96 6.80 3.34
N TYR A 8 0.03 5.94 3.33
CA TYR A 8 1.00 5.70 4.39
C TYR A 8 2.24 6.54 4.09
N VAL A 9 2.63 7.39 5.04
CA VAL A 9 3.86 8.19 4.99
C VAL A 9 4.78 7.71 6.09
N LEU A 10 5.96 7.20 5.75
CA LEU A 10 6.90 6.69 6.75
C LEU A 10 7.55 7.83 7.54
N CYS A 11 7.46 7.77 8.87
CA CYS A 11 7.94 8.82 9.78
C CYS A 11 9.25 8.45 10.49
N ARG A 12 9.57 7.16 10.59
CA ARG A 12 10.78 6.63 11.23
C ARG A 12 11.78 6.13 10.18
N PRO A 13 13.06 5.93 10.56
CA PRO A 13 14.06 5.34 9.67
C PRO A 13 13.84 3.82 9.51
N VAL A 14 12.59 3.39 9.26
CA VAL A 14 12.30 2.05 8.76
C VAL A 14 12.71 2.04 7.28
N PRO A 15 13.60 1.15 6.83
CA PRO A 15 13.95 1.06 5.42
C PRO A 15 12.69 0.83 4.58
N PHE A 16 12.52 1.63 3.52
CA PHE A 16 11.35 1.48 2.63
C PHE A 16 11.22 0.07 2.02
N PRO A 17 12.33 -0.63 1.68
CA PRO A 17 12.26 -2.03 1.25
C PRO A 17 11.67 -3.00 2.28
N GLU A 18 11.88 -2.76 3.58
CA GLU A 18 11.26 -3.59 4.63
C GLU A 18 9.75 -3.39 4.65
N VAL A 19 9.28 -2.14 4.53
CA VAL A 19 7.84 -1.83 4.43
C VAL A 19 7.21 -2.50 3.22
N MET A 20 7.90 -2.50 2.07
CA MET A 20 7.41 -3.19 0.88
C MET A 20 7.40 -4.71 1.08
N SER A 21 8.37 -5.28 1.81
CA SER A 21 8.39 -6.71 2.13
C SER A 21 7.19 -7.11 3.00
N THR A 22 6.84 -6.29 4.01
CA THR A 22 5.62 -6.47 4.82
C THR A 22 4.35 -6.32 3.97
N PHE A 23 4.37 -5.42 3.00
CA PHE A 23 3.26 -5.24 2.05
C PHE A 23 3.08 -6.45 1.14
N ASP A 24 4.16 -7.02 0.62
CA ASP A 24 4.12 -8.24 -0.19
C ASP A 24 3.56 -9.42 0.62
N LEU A 25 3.92 -9.54 1.89
CA LEU A 25 3.31 -10.53 2.80
C LEU A 25 1.81 -10.30 2.97
N ALA A 26 1.36 -9.05 3.10
CA ALA A 26 -0.06 -8.72 3.17
C ALA A 26 -0.80 -9.07 1.86
N LEU A 27 -0.17 -8.85 0.70
CA LEU A 27 -0.72 -9.28 -0.60
C LEU A 27 -0.91 -10.80 -0.66
N ILE A 28 0.09 -11.59 -0.24
CA ILE A 28 -0.01 -13.06 -0.20
C ILE A 28 -1.16 -13.50 0.71
N ALA A 29 -1.32 -12.86 1.87
CA ALA A 29 -2.44 -13.15 2.78
C ALA A 29 -3.80 -12.86 2.12
N VAL A 30 -3.94 -11.73 1.41
CA VAL A 30 -5.18 -11.37 0.69
C VAL A 30 -5.46 -12.34 -0.47
N GLN A 31 -4.44 -12.72 -1.23
CA GLN A 31 -4.54 -13.73 -2.29
C GLN A 31 -5.06 -15.06 -1.74
N SER A 32 -4.61 -15.46 -0.55
CA SER A 32 -5.07 -16.67 0.12
C SER A 32 -6.56 -16.61 0.52
N LEU A 33 -7.11 -15.40 0.74
CA LEU A 33 -8.51 -15.20 1.11
C LEU A 33 -9.44 -15.01 -0.09
N HIS A 34 -8.97 -14.35 -1.15
CA HIS A 34 -9.80 -13.91 -2.28
C HIS A 34 -9.48 -14.58 -3.62
N GLY A 35 -8.41 -15.35 -3.67
CA GLY A 35 -7.85 -15.89 -4.91
C GLY A 35 -6.90 -14.90 -5.59
N ASP A 36 -5.90 -15.44 -6.29
CA ASP A 36 -4.82 -14.67 -6.91
C ASP A 36 -5.32 -13.73 -8.01
N GLU A 37 -6.06 -14.27 -8.99
CA GLU A 37 -6.58 -13.50 -10.13
C GLU A 37 -7.48 -12.33 -9.70
N ARG A 38 -8.34 -12.56 -8.70
CA ARG A 38 -9.19 -11.49 -8.15
C ARG A 38 -8.37 -10.44 -7.44
N THR A 39 -7.36 -10.87 -6.67
CA THR A 39 -6.48 -9.94 -5.97
C THR A 39 -5.73 -9.05 -6.95
N ARG A 40 -5.22 -9.62 -8.05
CA ARG A 40 -4.51 -8.85 -9.09
C ARG A 40 -5.36 -7.75 -9.73
N LEU A 41 -6.66 -7.98 -9.91
CA LEU A 41 -7.58 -7.02 -10.53
C LEU A 41 -8.07 -5.94 -9.55
N ASP A 42 -8.29 -6.32 -8.30
CA ASP A 42 -9.00 -5.50 -7.32
C ASP A 42 -8.08 -4.83 -6.28
N ALA A 43 -6.83 -5.30 -6.11
CA ALA A 43 -5.85 -4.74 -5.18
C ALA A 43 -4.98 -3.67 -5.86
N ARG A 44 -5.50 -2.45 -5.98
CA ARG A 44 -4.75 -1.33 -6.56
C ARG A 44 -3.93 -0.61 -5.49
N PHE A 45 -2.67 -0.33 -5.79
CA PHE A 45 -1.78 0.43 -4.91
C PHE A 45 -0.74 1.20 -5.73
N ALA A 46 -0.09 2.18 -5.11
CA ALA A 46 1.06 2.88 -5.66
C ALA A 46 2.08 3.16 -4.56
N SER A 47 3.36 3.03 -4.88
CA SER A 47 4.45 3.35 -3.97
C SER A 47 5.40 4.37 -4.60
N ASP A 48 6.02 5.19 -3.76
CA ASP A 48 7.05 6.16 -4.14
C ASP A 48 8.15 6.08 -3.08
N ALA A 49 9.26 5.44 -3.44
CA ALA A 49 10.39 5.26 -2.53
C ALA A 49 11.10 6.57 -2.20
N GLY A 50 11.12 7.53 -3.13
CA GLY A 50 11.72 8.85 -2.93
C GLY A 50 10.95 9.68 -1.92
N LYS A 51 9.61 9.61 -1.97
CA LYS A 51 8.72 10.24 -0.98
C LYS A 51 8.44 9.35 0.24
N ARG A 52 8.90 8.09 0.22
CA ARG A 52 8.66 7.07 1.24
C ARG A 52 7.17 6.92 1.55
N THR A 53 6.37 6.82 0.50
CA THR A 53 4.91 6.68 0.59
C THR A 53 4.40 5.42 -0.06
N LEU A 54 3.36 4.84 0.51
CA LEU A 54 2.57 3.75 -0.06
C LEU A 54 1.10 4.16 -0.01
N ALA A 55 0.36 4.03 -1.11
CA ALA A 55 -1.06 4.30 -1.18
C ALA A 55 -1.81 3.03 -1.58
N ILE A 56 -2.84 2.67 -0.82
CA ILE A 56 -3.68 1.49 -1.07
C ILE A 56 -5.08 1.97 -1.42
N ASP A 57 -5.64 1.50 -2.54
CA ASP A 57 -7.03 1.70 -2.90
C ASP A 57 -7.89 0.71 -2.10
N ALA A 58 -8.80 1.22 -1.29
CA ALA A 58 -9.75 0.45 -0.51
C ALA A 58 -11.20 0.67 -0.99
N GLY A 59 -11.36 0.96 -2.29
CA GLY A 59 -12.64 1.05 -2.98
C GLY A 59 -13.25 -0.32 -3.34
N THR A 60 -12.47 -1.40 -3.27
CA THR A 60 -12.93 -2.78 -3.47
C THR A 60 -12.86 -3.58 -2.16
N PRO A 61 -13.62 -4.68 -2.01
CA PRO A 61 -13.49 -5.56 -0.84
C PRO A 61 -12.06 -6.11 -0.65
N VAL A 62 -11.38 -6.43 -1.76
CA VAL A 62 -9.98 -6.89 -1.75
C VAL A 62 -9.04 -5.79 -1.25
N GLY A 63 -9.19 -4.56 -1.78
CA GLY A 63 -8.41 -3.41 -1.35
C GLY A 63 -8.62 -3.04 0.12
N GLN A 64 -9.85 -3.19 0.62
CA GLN A 64 -10.16 -3.03 2.04
C GLN A 64 -9.49 -4.08 2.91
N ALA A 65 -9.52 -5.35 2.48
CA ALA A 65 -8.83 -6.44 3.19
C ALA A 65 -7.31 -6.21 3.21
N LEU A 66 -6.73 -5.84 2.06
CA LEU A 66 -5.31 -5.50 1.94
C LEU A 66 -4.92 -4.36 2.88
N ASN A 67 -5.67 -3.27 2.89
CA ASN A 67 -5.42 -2.14 3.77
C ASN A 67 -5.43 -2.54 5.25
N GLN A 68 -6.38 -3.37 5.67
CA GLN A 68 -6.51 -3.84 7.05
C GLN A 68 -5.36 -4.75 7.45
N ILE A 69 -5.05 -5.76 6.62
CA ILE A 69 -3.99 -6.74 6.89
C ILE A 69 -2.63 -6.04 6.92
N PHE A 70 -2.33 -5.21 5.92
CA PHE A 70 -1.09 -4.44 5.88
C PHE A 70 -0.95 -3.54 7.11
N THR A 71 -2.01 -2.81 7.50
CA THR A 71 -1.97 -1.97 8.72
C THR A 71 -1.62 -2.81 9.95
N GLY A 72 -2.24 -3.98 10.10
CA GLY A 72 -1.98 -4.88 11.22
C GLY A 72 -0.53 -5.39 11.26
N PHE A 73 -0.02 -5.85 10.11
CA PHE A 73 1.37 -6.31 10.00
C PHE A 73 2.36 -5.18 10.26
N ALA A 74 2.20 -4.05 9.56
CA ALA A 74 3.10 -2.91 9.67
C ALA A 74 3.15 -2.33 11.10
N ARG A 75 2.01 -2.26 11.81
CA ARG A 75 2.00 -1.82 13.22
C ARG A 75 2.74 -2.78 14.13
N ARG A 76 2.56 -4.10 13.92
CA ARG A 76 3.22 -5.12 14.74
C ARG A 76 4.72 -5.19 14.50
N GLU A 77 5.14 -4.98 13.26
CA GLU A 77 6.54 -5.07 12.85
C GLU A 77 7.33 -3.79 13.16
N PHE A 78 6.75 -2.62 12.86
CA PHE A 78 7.46 -1.34 12.93
C PHE A 78 7.02 -0.43 14.09
N GLY A 79 5.90 -0.75 14.74
CA GLY A 79 5.29 0.04 15.80
C GLY A 79 4.31 1.10 15.30
N ASP A 80 3.41 1.54 16.18
CA ASP A 80 2.28 2.44 15.85
C ASP A 80 2.69 3.83 15.33
N HIS A 81 3.94 4.25 15.57
CA HIS A 81 4.46 5.55 15.15
C HIS A 81 5.45 5.46 13.97
N ALA A 82 5.57 4.30 13.34
CA ALA A 82 6.45 4.13 12.17
C ALA A 82 5.93 4.87 10.93
N PHE A 83 4.62 5.05 10.82
CA PHE A 83 3.96 5.69 9.70
C PHE A 83 2.75 6.50 10.14
N ARG A 84 2.39 7.48 9.30
CA ARG A 84 1.15 8.23 9.39
C ARG A 84 0.23 7.80 8.27
N VAL A 85 -1.05 7.64 8.55
CA VAL A 85 -2.07 7.29 7.57
C VAL A 85 -2.93 8.49 7.27
N GLU A 86 -3.11 8.79 5.98
CA GLU A 86 -3.96 9.86 5.48
C GLU A 86 -5.01 9.27 4.55
N ARG A 87 -6.25 9.73 4.66
CA ARG A 87 -7.29 9.41 3.67
C ARG A 87 -7.11 10.32 2.46
N VAL A 88 -7.15 9.73 1.27
CA VAL A 88 -7.03 10.43 -0.01
C VAL A 88 -8.12 9.98 -0.97
N ASP A 89 -8.50 10.84 -1.91
CA ASP A 89 -9.60 10.58 -2.84
C ASP A 89 -9.27 9.49 -3.88
N ARG A 90 -7.99 9.25 -4.19
CA ARG A 90 -7.54 8.17 -5.08
C ARG A 90 -6.08 7.84 -4.85
N VAL A 91 -5.68 6.61 -5.14
CA VAL A 91 -4.28 6.25 -5.33
C VAL A 91 -3.71 7.06 -6.52
N PRO A 92 -2.60 7.80 -6.35
CA PRO A 92 -1.97 8.50 -7.46
C PRO A 92 -1.66 7.51 -8.59
N ALA A 93 -1.86 7.92 -9.85
CA ALA A 93 -1.31 7.14 -10.96
C ALA A 93 0.20 6.95 -10.72
N ALA A 94 0.70 5.74 -10.93
CA ALA A 94 2.13 5.45 -10.82
C ALA A 94 2.90 6.55 -11.57
N ALA A 95 3.84 7.20 -10.89
CA ALA A 95 4.64 8.25 -11.51
C ALA A 95 5.29 7.66 -12.77
N GLU A 96 5.04 8.27 -13.92
CA GLU A 96 5.74 7.94 -15.16
C GLU A 96 7.25 7.97 -14.87
N PRO A 97 8.04 7.00 -15.36
CA PRO A 97 9.48 7.04 -15.19
C PRO A 97 9.97 8.35 -15.80
N ALA A 98 10.53 9.22 -14.97
CA ALA A 98 11.09 10.49 -15.41
C ALA A 98 12.19 10.21 -16.45
N GLY A 99 11.88 10.52 -17.71
CA GLY A 99 12.78 10.74 -18.84
C GLY A 99 14.00 9.81 -18.97
N ALA A 100 13.93 8.87 -19.90
CA ALA A 100 15.14 8.39 -20.56
C ALA A 100 15.75 9.57 -21.36
N PRO A 101 17.02 9.96 -21.14
CA PRO A 101 17.69 10.86 -22.06
C PRO A 101 18.00 10.08 -23.35
N GLY A 102 17.58 10.66 -24.48
CA GLY A 102 18.03 10.25 -25.81
C GLY A 102 19.42 10.78 -26.14
#